data_AF-A0A4Y7QB75-F1
#
_entry.id   AF-A0A4Y7QB75-F1
#
_cell.length_a   1.000
_cell.length_b   1.000
_cell.length_c   1.000
_cell.angle_alpha   90.00
_cell.angle_beta   90.00
_cell.angle_gamma   90.00
#
_symmetry.space_group_name_H-M   'P 1'
#
loop_
_entity.id
_entity.type
_entity.pdbx_description
1 polymer ?
#
loop_
_entity_poly.entity_id
_entity_poly.type
_entity_poly.pdbx_seq_one_letter_code
_entity_poly.pdbx_strand_id
1 'polypeptide(L)'
;VVTERAAIEDTRSKGLVQKDCAFAGRLSGEYSALTSVADVLLVSALMDVPFFRGIAMQRAVERDARRCSNYAMCDVHLRRMS
;
A
#
# COMPACT_ATOMS: atom_id res chain seq x y z
N VAL A 1 -4.46 1.13 2.86
CA VAL A 1 -5.36 0.90 1.70
C VAL A 1 -6.80 1.35 1.96
N VAL A 2 -7.58 0.76 2.88
CA VAL A 2 -8.97 1.22 3.14
C VAL A 2 -9.01 2.63 3.72
N THR A 3 -8.15 2.91 4.70
CA THR A 3 -8.02 4.23 5.33
C THR A 3 -7.59 5.30 4.34
N GLU A 4 -6.63 4.98 3.47
CA GLU A 4 -6.15 5.87 2.41
C GLU A 4 -7.24 6.17 1.37
N ARG A 5 -8.01 5.15 0.95
CA ARG A 5 -9.17 5.37 0.08
C ARG A 5 -10.22 6.27 0.73
N ALA A 6 -10.56 6.01 1.99
CA ALA A 6 -11.54 6.81 2.72
C ALA A 6 -11.12 8.30 2.79
N ALA A 7 -9.82 8.56 3.03
CA ALA A 7 -9.29 9.92 3.04
C ALA A 7 -9.35 10.59 1.65
N ILE A 8 -9.05 9.86 0.57
CA ILE A 8 -9.13 10.38 -0.80
C ILE A 8 -10.59 10.67 -1.19
N GLU A 9 -11.51 9.78 -0.84
CA GLU A 9 -12.94 9.95 -1.15
C GLU A 9 -13.55 11.14 -0.39
N ASP A 10 -13.20 11.31 0.89
CA ASP A 10 -13.59 12.49 1.67
C ASP A 10 -13.05 13.79 1.03
N THR A 11 -11.78 13.79 0.61
CA THR A 11 -11.15 14.92 -0.07
C THR A 11 -11.82 15.21 -1.42
N ARG A 12 -12.22 14.17 -2.16
CA ARG A 12 -12.97 14.28 -3.42
C ARG A 12 -14.37 14.84 -3.21
N SER A 13 -15.08 14.39 -2.16
CA SER A 13 -16.42 14.89 -1.81
C SER A 13 -16.43 16.39 -1.49
N LYS A 14 -15.32 16.91 -0.97
CA LYS A 14 -15.09 18.33 -0.68
C LYS A 14 -14.61 19.13 -1.89
N GLY A 15 -14.48 18.50 -3.06
CA GLY A 15 -14.02 19.16 -4.29
C GLY A 15 -12.54 19.53 -4.29
N LEU A 16 -11.73 18.96 -3.39
CA LEU A 16 -10.31 19.30 -3.22
C LEU A 16 -9.37 18.45 -4.11
N VAL A 17 -9.93 17.51 -4.89
CA VAL A 17 -9.17 16.65 -5.81
C VAL A 17 -9.33 17.16 -7.24
N GLN A 18 -8.22 17.53 -7.88
CA GLN A 18 -8.19 17.92 -9.29
C GLN A 18 -8.42 16.70 -10.20
N LYS A 19 -9.24 16.86 -11.26
CA LYS A 19 -9.60 15.76 -12.18
C LYS A 19 -8.40 15.06 -12.84
N ASP A 20 -7.36 15.81 -13.17
CA ASP A 20 -6.17 15.31 -13.88
C ASP A 20 -4.92 15.26 -12.99
N CYS A 21 -5.11 15.04 -11.69
CA CYS A 21 -3.97 14.94 -10.78
C CYS A 21 -3.12 13.71 -11.09
N ALA A 22 -1.80 13.89 -11.20
CA ALA A 22 -0.87 12.77 -11.20
C ALA A 22 -0.93 12.06 -9.84
N PHE A 23 -0.97 10.72 -9.86
CA PHE A 23 -1.01 9.91 -8.65
C PHE A 23 0.08 8.85 -8.68
N ALA A 24 0.59 8.51 -7.51
CA ALA A 24 1.49 7.40 -7.29
C ALA A 24 1.25 6.81 -5.91
N GLY A 25 1.45 5.51 -5.77
CA GLY A 25 1.51 4.85 -4.48
C GLY A 25 2.90 4.27 -4.26
N ARG A 26 3.28 4.08 -3.00
CA ARG A 26 4.52 3.36 -2.64
C ARG A 26 4.14 2.01 -2.06
N LEU A 27 4.66 0.93 -2.61
CA LEU A 27 4.43 -0.44 -2.12
C LEU A 27 2.93 -0.76 -2.05
N SER A 28 2.38 -0.97 -0.85
CA SER A 28 0.94 -1.22 -0.68
C SER A 28 0.06 -0.03 -1.03
N GLY A 29 0.59 1.19 -1.02
CA GLY A 29 -0.14 2.40 -1.37
C GLY A 29 -0.55 2.46 -2.85
N GLU A 30 0.08 1.68 -3.73
CA GLU A 30 -0.27 1.61 -5.17
C GLU A 30 -1.69 1.12 -5.38
N TYR A 31 -2.11 0.11 -4.62
CA TYR A 31 -3.50 -0.39 -4.66
C TYR A 31 -4.49 0.70 -4.27
N SER A 32 -4.19 1.48 -3.24
CA SER A 32 -5.06 2.60 -2.84
C SER A 32 -5.14 3.66 -3.93
N ALA A 33 -4.02 4.03 -4.55
CA ALA A 33 -3.96 5.04 -5.60
C ALA A 33 -4.74 4.59 -6.86
N LEU A 34 -4.53 3.35 -7.31
CA LEU A 34 -5.24 2.77 -8.46
C LEU A 34 -6.75 2.66 -8.23
N THR A 35 -7.17 2.31 -7.01
CA THR A 35 -8.58 2.11 -6.72
C THR A 35 -9.33 3.40 -6.37
N SER A 36 -8.62 4.44 -5.89
CA SER A 36 -9.26 5.70 -5.43
C SER A 36 -9.16 6.83 -6.45
N VAL A 37 -8.12 6.86 -7.28
CA VAL A 37 -7.91 7.93 -8.27
C VAL A 37 -8.32 7.46 -9.67
N ALA A 38 -7.90 6.26 -10.06
CA ALA A 38 -8.11 5.74 -11.41
C ALA A 38 -9.35 4.84 -11.55
N ASP A 39 -10.02 4.47 -10.46
CA ASP A 39 -11.21 3.59 -10.42
C ASP A 39 -11.01 2.25 -11.19
N VAL A 40 -9.76 1.77 -11.24
CA VAL A 40 -9.36 0.60 -12.05
C VAL A 40 -9.75 -0.72 -11.38
N LEU A 41 -9.87 -0.72 -10.05
CA LEU A 41 -10.18 -1.89 -9.22
C LEU A 41 -11.50 -1.66 -8.48
N LEU A 42 -12.27 -2.73 -8.29
CA LEU A 42 -13.49 -2.70 -7.48
C LEU A 42 -13.16 -2.48 -5.99
N VAL A 43 -14.08 -1.88 -5.25
CA VAL A 43 -13.93 -1.66 -3.80
C VAL A 43 -13.76 -2.98 -3.03
N SER A 44 -14.38 -4.06 -3.51
CA SER A 44 -14.17 -5.41 -2.96
C SER A 44 -12.72 -5.90 -3.13
N ALA A 45 -12.12 -5.63 -4.29
CA ALA A 45 -10.74 -6.04 -4.59
C ALA A 45 -9.68 -5.33 -3.71
N LEU A 46 -10.02 -4.16 -3.14
CA LEU A 46 -9.17 -3.44 -2.18
C LEU A 46 -8.94 -4.20 -0.88
N MET A 47 -9.85 -5.10 -0.52
CA MET A 47 -9.70 -5.96 0.65
C MET A 47 -8.96 -7.23 0.29
N ASP A 48 -9.43 -7.91 -0.77
CA ASP A 48 -8.96 -9.25 -1.10
C ASP A 48 -7.51 -9.25 -1.58
N VAL A 49 -7.15 -8.36 -2.51
CA VAL A 49 -5.81 -8.39 -3.14
C VAL A 49 -4.71 -8.07 -2.13
N PRO A 50 -4.78 -6.99 -1.34
CA PRO A 50 -3.75 -6.70 -0.33
C PRO A 50 -3.71 -7.75 0.78
N PHE A 51 -4.85 -8.35 1.12
CA PHE A 51 -4.92 -9.42 2.12
C PHE A 51 -4.21 -10.69 1.65
N PHE A 52 -4.54 -11.20 0.45
CA PHE A 52 -3.87 -12.36 -0.12
C PHE A 52 -2.38 -12.09 -0.37
N ARG A 53 -2.02 -10.88 -0.81
CA ARG A 53 -0.62 -10.46 -0.93
C ARG A 53 0.10 -10.52 0.42
N GLY A 54 -0.53 -10.05 1.49
CA GLY A 54 0.01 -10.15 2.85
C GLY A 54 0.28 -11.60 3.27
N ILE A 55 -0.67 -12.51 3.02
CA ILE A 55 -0.50 -13.94 3.31
C ILE A 55 0.63 -14.54 2.47
N ALA A 56 0.68 -14.23 1.18
CA ALA A 56 1.73 -14.72 0.28
C ALA A 56 3.10 -14.27 0.76
N MET A 57 3.27 -12.99 1.12
CA MET A 57 4.51 -12.46 1.66
C MET A 57 4.89 -13.09 3.01
N GLN A 58 3.91 -13.37 3.87
CA GLN A 58 4.15 -14.05 5.14
C GLN A 58 4.59 -15.51 4.97
N ARG A 59 4.10 -16.19 3.93
CA ARG A 59 4.44 -17.59 3.62
C ARG A 59 5.68 -17.75 2.75
N ALA A 60 6.11 -16.70 2.06
CA ALA A 60 7.26 -16.74 1.16
C ALA A 60 8.62 -16.91 1.88
N VAL A 61 8.66 -16.70 3.20
CA VAL A 61 9.88 -16.74 3.99
C VAL A 61 9.77 -17.83 5.05
N GLU A 62 10.80 -18.67 5.16
CA GLU A 62 10.90 -19.67 6.20
C GLU A 62 11.02 -18.99 7.58
N ARG A 63 10.31 -19.54 8.57
CA ARG A 63 10.23 -18.99 9.91
C ARG A 63 10.49 -20.07 10.95
N ASP A 64 11.16 -19.69 12.02
CA ASP A 64 11.42 -20.57 13.16
C ASP A 64 10.15 -20.85 14.00
N ALA A 65 10.31 -21.64 15.07
CA ALA A 65 9.23 -21.98 16.00
C ALA A 65 8.59 -20.75 16.68
N ARG A 66 9.28 -19.60 16.70
CA ARG A 66 8.81 -18.33 17.24
C ARG A 66 8.21 -17.42 16.16
N ARG A 67 8.05 -17.91 14.93
CA ARG A 67 7.60 -17.17 13.73
C ARG A 67 8.55 -16.05 13.30
N CYS A 68 9.82 -16.09 13.73
CA CYS A 68 10.85 -15.14 13.30
C CYS A 68 11.53 -15.62 12.01
N SER A 69 11.92 -14.70 11.13
CA SER A 69 12.68 -14.98 9.91
C SER A 69 14.11 -14.44 10.02
N ASN A 70 15.04 -15.03 9.28
CA ASN A 70 16.42 -14.53 9.17
C ASN A 70 16.58 -13.30 8.25
N TYR A 71 15.46 -12.79 7.72
CA TYR A 71 15.43 -11.61 6.85
C TYR A 71 14.86 -10.40 7.59
N ALA A 72 15.48 -9.24 7.38
CA ALA A 72 15.04 -7.93 7.84
C ALA A 72 15.39 -6.87 6.78
N MET A 73 14.80 -5.68 6.89
CA MET A 73 15.10 -4.53 6.03
C MET A 73 15.53 -3.34 6.90
N CYS A 74 16.47 -2.55 6.42
CA CYS A 74 16.88 -1.29 7.03
C CYS A 74 16.81 -0.15 6.00
N ASP A 75 16.55 1.07 6.48
CA ASP A 75 16.68 2.28 5.67
C ASP A 75 18.02 2.94 5.97
N VAL A 76 18.75 3.32 4.92
CA VAL A 76 20.13 3.80 5.02
C VAL A 76 20.23 5.21 4.45
N HIS A 77 20.66 6.14 5.29
CA HIS A 77 20.86 7.53 4.90
C HIS A 77 22.34 7.79 4.57
N LEU A 78 22.68 7.69 3.29
CA LEU A 78 24.06 7.80 2.79
C LEU A 78 24.80 9.07 3.23
N ARG A 79 24.10 10.19 3.38
CA ARG A 79 24.68 11.48 3.81
C ARG A 79 25.17 11.52 5.25
N ARG A 80 24.75 10.57 6.10
CA ARG A 80 25.17 10.47 7.50
C ARG A 80 26.35 9.51 7.68
N MET A 81 26.86 8.96 6.58
CA MET A 81 27.94 7.97 6.57
C MET A 81 29.28 8.55 6.06
N SER A 82 29.31 9.82 5.64
CA SER A 82 30.50 10.53 5.18
C SER A 82 31.22 11.26 6.31
#